data_AF-A0A3P6S3C2-F1
#
_entry.id   AF-A0A3P6S3C2-F1
#
_cell.length_a   1.000
_cell.length_b   1.000
_cell.length_c   1.000
_cell.angle_alpha   90.00
_cell.angle_beta   90.00
_cell.angle_gamma   90.00
#
_symmetry.space_group_name_H-M   'P 1'
#
loop_
_entity.id
_entity.type
_entity.pdbx_description
1 polymer ?
#
loop_
_entity_poly.entity_id
_entity_poly.type
_entity_poly.pdbx_seq_one_letter_code
_entity_poly.pdbx_strand_id
1 'polypeptide(L)'
;MSNQGTEPSGLINSSELFSWEYVKNLRDESHCNAIQDCHPLFATVTDPVILVLFTSGSTSPTPKGVALRNCQLMNRLAWQWSPASPLADLTGPSLTKTSWLFVDAFTEVFGALLAGRPLLLPLSSRGHLSTVQVFTDATLLANLVQKFAIVQLTVVPEQLKSWLIQLEASTDRDLIDHFSSLEVLVVSGQLLPVRLATDAFRIFGEVGRLRLVNLYGSTEVAGDVTVAVFDSLEEVLASREAESSAEADGAFFLPVGLPIQNCEVYVLTRRSDEGNESDELRVLPRGETGEVYVSGAAVCADGKIYAAPLK
;
A
#
# COMPACT_ATOMS: atom_id res chain seq x y z
N MET A 1 -29.56 25.82 35.04
CA MET A 1 -28.31 26.30 35.66
C MET A 1 -27.44 26.85 34.55
N SER A 2 -27.13 28.14 34.61
CA SER A 2 -26.22 28.81 33.67
C SER A 2 -24.79 28.30 33.83
N ASN A 3 -24.07 28.18 32.73
CA ASN A 3 -22.61 28.32 32.64
C ASN A 3 -22.40 29.09 31.32
N GLN A 4 -22.36 30.42 31.34
CA GLN A 4 -21.15 31.25 31.48
C GLN A 4 -20.06 30.85 30.47
N GLY A 5 -19.79 31.79 29.57
CA GLY A 5 -18.90 31.63 28.43
C GLY A 5 -17.45 31.47 28.84
N THR A 6 -16.76 30.63 28.10
CA THR A 6 -15.31 30.64 27.96
C THR A 6 -14.98 31.33 26.65
N GLU A 7 -14.26 32.45 26.73
CA GLU A 7 -13.67 33.13 25.58
C GLU A 7 -12.75 32.17 24.78
N PRO A 8 -12.66 32.34 23.44
CA PRO A 8 -11.78 31.54 22.61
C PRO A 8 -10.33 32.01 22.80
N SER A 9 -9.64 31.46 23.80
CA SER A 9 -8.20 31.63 23.93
C SER A 9 -7.50 30.75 22.89
N GLY A 10 -6.86 31.40 21.91
CA GLY A 10 -5.84 30.80 21.05
C GLY A 10 -6.35 29.93 19.90
N LEU A 11 -7.12 30.49 18.97
CA LEU A 11 -7.17 29.94 17.61
C LEU A 11 -5.80 30.17 16.96
N ILE A 12 -4.93 29.16 17.02
CA ILE A 12 -3.66 29.18 16.29
C ILE A 12 -3.98 29.06 14.80
N ASN A 13 -3.49 30.02 14.02
CA ASN A 13 -3.70 30.09 12.57
C ASN A 13 -3.05 28.88 11.89
N SER A 14 -3.84 28.11 11.13
CA SER A 14 -3.46 26.80 10.58
C SER A 14 -2.40 26.84 9.47
N SER A 15 -1.99 28.03 9.03
CA SER A 15 -0.92 28.22 8.04
C SER A 15 0.48 28.22 8.65
N GLU A 16 0.63 28.51 9.95
CA GLU A 16 1.94 28.55 10.63
C GLU A 16 2.34 27.20 11.26
N LEU A 17 1.37 26.32 11.51
CA LEU A 17 1.54 25.00 12.15
C LEU A 17 2.08 23.89 11.22
N PHE A 18 2.35 24.17 9.94
CA PHE A 18 2.71 23.14 8.96
C PHE A 18 3.81 23.56 7.98
N SER A 19 4.70 24.47 8.38
CA SER A 19 5.93 24.68 7.61
C SER A 19 6.91 23.53 7.88
N TRP A 20 7.75 23.18 6.89
CA TRP A 20 8.86 22.24 7.10
C TRP A 20 9.80 22.67 8.22
N GLU A 21 9.85 23.97 8.49
CA GLU A 21 10.60 24.55 9.60
C GLU A 21 9.91 24.29 10.95
N TYR A 22 8.58 24.29 11.01
CA TYR A 22 7.83 23.84 12.20
C TYR A 22 7.95 22.33 12.41
N VAL A 23 7.96 21.51 11.36
CA VAL A 23 8.22 20.06 11.47
C VAL A 23 9.66 19.79 11.91
N LYS A 24 10.65 20.55 11.40
CA LYS A 24 12.03 20.49 11.88
C LYS A 24 12.15 20.95 13.33
N ASN A 25 11.46 22.03 13.71
CA ASN A 25 11.41 22.47 15.10
C ASN A 25 10.73 21.43 15.97
N LEU A 26 9.62 20.83 15.58
CA LEU A 26 9.02 19.71 16.31
C LEU A 26 9.96 18.50 16.40
N ARG A 27 10.76 18.20 15.37
CA ARG A 27 11.76 17.14 15.41
C ARG A 27 12.91 17.48 16.37
N ASP A 28 13.38 18.71 16.31
CA ASP A 28 14.54 19.21 17.05
C ASP A 28 14.14 19.53 18.53
N GLU A 29 12.88 19.93 18.78
CA GLU A 29 12.20 20.12 20.09
C GLU A 29 11.59 18.83 20.65
N SER A 30 11.32 17.83 19.79
CA SER A 30 11.11 16.44 20.22
C SER A 30 12.45 15.89 20.68
N HIS A 31 12.96 16.48 21.74
CA HIS A 31 13.80 15.77 22.65
C HIS A 31 12.94 14.62 23.19
N CYS A 32 13.14 13.42 22.66
CA CYS A 32 13.05 12.23 23.50
C CYS A 32 14.08 12.46 24.61
N ASN A 33 13.70 13.27 25.62
CA ASN A 33 14.51 13.59 26.77
C ASN A 33 14.74 12.27 27.49
N ALA A 34 15.96 11.77 27.32
CA ALA A 34 16.33 10.37 27.46
C ALA A 34 15.63 9.45 26.44
N ILE A 35 16.42 8.53 25.87
CA ILE A 35 15.90 7.18 25.62
C ILE A 35 15.38 6.75 27.00
N GLN A 36 14.09 6.94 27.29
CA GLN A 36 13.44 6.16 28.34
C GLN A 36 13.81 4.72 28.01
N ASP A 37 14.38 3.98 28.98
CA ASP A 37 14.83 2.61 28.80
C ASP A 37 13.86 1.87 27.87
N CYS A 38 14.25 1.76 26.59
CA CYS A 38 13.39 1.23 25.56
C CYS A 38 13.45 -0.27 25.74
N HIS A 39 12.65 -0.76 26.68
CA HIS A 39 12.54 -2.17 26.91
C HIS A 39 11.83 -2.79 25.69
N PRO A 40 12.44 -3.80 25.05
CA PRO A 40 11.79 -4.47 23.95
C PRO A 40 10.47 -5.06 24.44
N LEU A 41 9.36 -4.71 23.75
CA LEU A 41 8.01 -5.23 24.01
C LEU A 41 7.98 -6.77 24.10
N PHE A 42 8.91 -7.43 23.40
CA PHE A 42 9.00 -8.88 23.28
C PHE A 42 10.41 -9.41 23.61
N ALA A 43 11.02 -8.94 24.70
CA ALA A 43 12.40 -9.26 25.09
C ALA A 43 12.79 -10.76 25.06
N THR A 44 11.84 -11.65 25.34
CA THR A 44 12.07 -13.09 25.47
C THR A 44 11.37 -13.93 24.39
N VAL A 45 10.70 -13.30 23.42
CA VAL A 45 9.94 -14.01 22.38
C VAL A 45 10.71 -13.96 21.08
N THR A 46 11.09 -15.13 20.56
CA THR A 46 11.65 -15.23 19.22
C THR A 46 10.54 -15.06 18.20
N ASP A 47 10.70 -14.08 17.31
CA ASP A 47 9.78 -13.77 16.21
C ASP A 47 8.30 -13.62 16.64
N PRO A 48 7.99 -12.58 17.46
CA PRO A 48 6.65 -12.37 17.99
C PRO A 48 5.63 -12.06 16.88
N VAL A 49 4.37 -12.38 17.13
CA VAL A 49 3.25 -11.88 16.32
C VAL A 49 3.08 -10.39 16.62
N ILE A 50 3.15 -9.56 15.58
CA ILE A 50 3.05 -8.10 15.68
C ILE A 50 1.66 -7.61 15.30
N LEU A 51 1.02 -8.26 14.32
CA LEU A 51 -0.26 -7.84 13.77
C LEU A 51 -1.15 -9.06 13.54
N VAL A 52 -2.44 -8.96 13.91
CA VAL A 52 -3.45 -9.97 13.56
C VAL A 52 -4.55 -9.28 12.77
N LEU A 53 -4.76 -9.74 11.53
CA LEU A 53 -5.80 -9.23 10.64
C LEU A 53 -6.83 -10.32 10.36
N PHE A 54 -8.10 -9.94 10.33
CA PHE A 54 -9.19 -10.87 10.06
C PHE A 54 -9.65 -10.73 8.62
N THR A 55 -9.59 -11.82 7.85
CA THR A 55 -10.07 -11.85 6.46
C THR A 55 -11.44 -12.54 6.39
N SER A 56 -12.28 -12.09 5.45
CA SER A 56 -13.55 -12.75 5.15
C SER A 56 -13.24 -14.09 4.50
N GLY A 57 -13.36 -15.19 5.24
CA GLY A 57 -13.21 -16.52 4.66
C GLY A 57 -14.30 -16.75 3.62
N SER A 58 -13.94 -16.94 2.35
CA SER A 58 -14.89 -17.27 1.28
C SER A 58 -15.70 -18.55 1.56
N THR A 59 -15.21 -19.41 2.46
CA THR A 59 -15.79 -20.72 2.80
C THR A 59 -16.40 -20.82 4.19
N SER A 60 -16.33 -19.77 5.03
CA SER A 60 -16.88 -19.81 6.39
C SER A 60 -17.43 -18.45 6.81
N PRO A 61 -18.59 -18.38 7.49
CA PRO A 61 -19.13 -17.13 8.05
C PRO A 61 -18.24 -16.56 9.17
N THR A 62 -17.27 -17.32 9.68
CA THR A 62 -16.33 -16.86 10.70
C THR A 62 -15.07 -16.28 10.05
N PRO A 63 -14.71 -15.02 10.32
CA PRO A 63 -13.47 -14.42 9.84
C PRO A 63 -12.25 -15.24 10.28
N LYS A 64 -11.25 -15.38 9.41
CA LYS A 64 -10.01 -16.09 9.72
C LYS A 64 -8.95 -15.09 10.16
N GLY A 65 -8.34 -15.33 11.33
CA GLY A 65 -7.24 -14.52 11.83
C GLY A 65 -5.93 -14.91 11.14
N VAL A 66 -5.29 -13.95 10.50
CA VAL A 66 -3.94 -14.07 9.96
C VAL A 66 -2.99 -13.38 10.93
N ALA A 67 -2.15 -14.16 11.60
CA ALA A 67 -1.15 -13.64 12.53
C ALA A 67 0.17 -13.41 11.80
N LEU A 68 0.54 -12.14 11.68
CA LEU A 68 1.75 -11.69 11.00
C LEU A 68 2.87 -11.50 12.01
N ARG A 69 3.95 -12.23 11.78
CA ARG A 69 5.13 -12.22 12.62
C ARG A 69 6.09 -11.11 12.23
N ASN A 70 6.94 -10.76 13.19
CA ASN A 70 7.94 -9.71 13.02
C ASN A 70 8.83 -9.96 11.81
N CYS A 71 9.31 -11.19 11.58
CA CYS A 71 10.20 -11.49 10.45
C CYS A 71 9.55 -11.22 9.09
N GLN A 72 8.27 -11.58 8.90
CA GLN A 72 7.55 -11.38 7.65
C GLN A 72 7.36 -9.89 7.36
N LEU A 73 6.88 -9.15 8.36
CA LEU A 73 6.65 -7.71 8.26
C LEU A 73 7.98 -6.96 8.04
N MET A 74 9.03 -7.35 8.78
CA MET A 74 10.35 -6.74 8.62
C MET A 74 10.98 -7.06 7.28
N ASN A 75 10.75 -8.25 6.69
CA ASN A 75 11.20 -8.54 5.33
C ASN A 75 10.53 -7.60 4.32
N ARG A 76 9.20 -7.46 4.41
CA ARG A 76 8.41 -6.59 3.53
C ARG A 76 8.83 -5.12 3.65
N LEU A 77 9.11 -4.65 4.85
CA LEU A 77 9.56 -3.28 5.12
C LEU A 77 11.01 -3.06 4.67
N ALA A 78 11.91 -3.99 4.99
CA ALA A 78 13.32 -3.93 4.57
C ALA A 78 13.45 -3.90 3.04
N TRP A 79 12.60 -4.64 2.31
CA TRP A 79 12.54 -4.52 0.86
C TRP A 79 12.25 -3.09 0.41
N GLN A 80 11.27 -2.39 1.01
CA GLN A 80 10.92 -1.01 0.60
C GLN A 80 12.10 -0.05 0.69
N TRP A 81 12.96 -0.24 1.68
CA TRP A 81 14.14 0.61 1.92
C TRP A 81 15.37 0.12 1.17
N SER A 82 15.30 -1.07 0.57
CA SER A 82 16.44 -1.63 -0.16
C SER A 82 16.70 -0.81 -1.43
N PRO A 83 17.96 -0.64 -1.86
CA PRO A 83 18.29 0.08 -3.09
C PRO A 83 17.65 -0.49 -4.36
N ALA A 84 17.14 -1.72 -4.32
CA ALA A 84 16.46 -2.36 -5.44
C ALA A 84 14.95 -2.09 -5.46
N SER A 85 14.39 -1.40 -4.46
CA SER A 85 12.97 -1.06 -4.43
C SER A 85 12.68 0.24 -5.18
N PRO A 86 11.55 0.32 -5.91
CA PRO A 86 11.11 1.57 -6.54
C PRO A 86 10.77 2.68 -5.53
N LEU A 87 10.76 2.38 -4.23
CA LEU A 87 10.39 3.27 -3.13
C LEU A 87 11.59 3.83 -2.35
N ALA A 88 12.81 3.37 -2.64
CA ALA A 88 13.99 3.61 -1.81
C ALA A 88 14.42 5.07 -1.74
N ASP A 89 14.31 5.79 -2.86
CA ASP A 89 14.84 7.16 -3.01
C ASP A 89 13.83 8.25 -2.61
N LEU A 90 12.65 7.86 -2.14
CA LEU A 90 11.61 8.82 -1.78
C LEU A 90 11.97 9.56 -0.49
N THR A 91 11.97 10.90 -0.55
CA THR A 91 12.33 11.75 0.60
C THR A 91 11.14 12.53 1.17
N GLY A 92 10.12 12.80 0.34
CA GLY A 92 8.92 13.52 0.74
C GLY A 92 7.88 12.65 1.47
N PRO A 93 6.78 13.30 1.93
CA PRO A 93 5.75 12.64 2.70
C PRO A 93 4.90 11.67 1.88
N SER A 94 4.53 10.55 2.49
CA SER A 94 3.46 9.68 2.00
C SER A 94 2.13 10.03 2.65
N LEU A 95 1.02 9.79 1.93
CA LEU A 95 -0.31 9.84 2.53
C LEU A 95 -0.64 8.51 3.17
N THR A 96 -0.95 8.50 4.47
CA THR A 96 -1.64 7.35 5.07
C THR A 96 -3.14 7.58 5.03
N LYS A 97 -3.84 6.65 4.39
CA LYS A 97 -5.30 6.67 4.32
C LYS A 97 -5.89 5.29 4.48
N THR A 98 -5.12 4.24 4.22
CA THR A 98 -5.66 2.89 4.15
C THR A 98 -6.14 2.45 5.52
N SER A 99 -7.30 1.79 5.54
CA SER A 99 -7.91 1.32 6.79
C SER A 99 -7.00 0.28 7.45
N TRP A 100 -6.84 0.37 8.78
CA TRP A 100 -6.09 -0.59 9.59
C TRP A 100 -6.63 -2.03 9.56
N LEU A 101 -7.75 -2.25 8.88
CA LEU A 101 -8.26 -3.58 8.56
C LEU A 101 -7.48 -4.27 7.43
N PHE A 102 -6.67 -3.53 6.68
CA PHE A 102 -5.84 -4.04 5.60
C PHE A 102 -4.36 -3.94 5.97
N VAL A 103 -3.57 -4.93 5.54
CA VAL A 103 -2.13 -4.99 5.81
C VAL A 103 -1.37 -3.81 5.20
N ASP A 104 -1.89 -3.23 4.12
CA ASP A 104 -1.28 -2.07 3.46
C ASP A 104 -1.21 -0.82 4.36
N ALA A 105 -2.13 -0.69 5.33
CA ALA A 105 -2.04 0.39 6.32
C ALA A 105 -0.77 0.27 7.16
N PHE A 106 -0.35 -0.95 7.50
CA PHE A 106 0.89 -1.20 8.23
C PHE A 106 2.10 -0.79 7.38
N THR A 107 2.13 -1.16 6.11
CA THR A 107 3.25 -0.84 5.22
C THR A 107 3.31 0.64 4.84
N GLU A 108 2.16 1.33 4.70
CA GLU A 108 2.08 2.79 4.51
C GLU A 108 2.69 3.55 5.68
N VAL A 109 2.33 3.17 6.91
CA VAL A 109 2.72 3.88 8.13
C VAL A 109 4.15 3.54 8.52
N PHE A 110 4.45 2.26 8.73
CA PHE A 110 5.76 1.85 9.23
C PHE A 110 6.84 1.87 8.14
N GLY A 111 6.47 1.76 6.85
CA GLY A 111 7.39 1.95 5.73
C GLY A 111 7.97 3.37 5.70
N ALA A 112 7.16 4.39 6.02
CA ALA A 112 7.63 5.76 6.14
C ALA A 112 8.35 6.02 7.47
N LEU A 113 7.69 5.73 8.60
CA LEU A 113 8.21 6.10 9.93
C LEU A 113 9.55 5.45 10.25
N LEU A 114 9.72 4.15 9.94
CA LEU A 114 10.97 3.44 10.23
C LEU A 114 12.09 3.78 9.24
N ALA A 115 11.76 4.38 8.09
CA ALA A 115 12.73 4.98 7.18
C ALA A 115 13.10 6.42 7.53
N GLY A 116 12.50 7.00 8.59
CA GLY A 116 12.66 8.41 8.92
C GLY A 116 12.00 9.36 7.91
N ARG A 117 11.05 8.85 7.10
CA ARG A 117 10.29 9.66 6.14
C ARG A 117 9.03 10.24 6.81
N PRO A 118 8.62 11.46 6.44
CA PRO A 118 7.39 12.04 6.97
C PRO A 118 6.16 11.33 6.44
N LEU A 119 5.08 11.41 7.21
CA LEU A 119 3.80 10.77 6.94
C LEU A 119 2.70 11.81 7.16
N LEU A 120 1.78 11.94 6.21
CA LEU A 120 0.57 12.73 6.40
C LEU A 120 -0.57 11.81 6.85
N LEU A 121 -1.01 12.01 8.09
CA LEU A 121 -2.25 11.43 8.61
C LEU A 121 -3.36 12.51 8.58
N PRO A 122 -4.33 12.43 7.66
CA PRO A 122 -5.39 13.43 7.56
C PRO A 122 -6.33 13.34 8.78
N LEU A 123 -6.41 14.41 9.58
CA LEU A 123 -7.28 14.52 10.75
C LEU A 123 -8.41 15.53 10.50
N SER A 124 -9.61 15.25 11.01
CA SER A 124 -10.75 16.17 11.04
C SER A 124 -11.06 16.61 12.47
N SER A 125 -11.84 17.68 12.63
CA SER A 125 -12.32 18.14 13.94
C SER A 125 -13.25 17.14 14.66
N ARG A 126 -13.73 16.10 13.96
CA ARG A 126 -14.55 15.01 14.52
C ARG A 126 -13.78 13.71 14.74
N GLY A 127 -12.44 13.72 14.62
CA GLY A 127 -11.57 12.55 14.65
C GLY A 127 -10.82 12.37 13.34
N HIS A 128 -10.22 11.21 13.08
CA HIS A 128 -9.58 10.94 11.78
C HIS A 128 -10.53 11.33 10.63
N LEU A 129 -10.04 12.02 9.58
CA LEU A 129 -10.84 12.16 8.36
C LEU A 129 -11.22 10.75 7.96
N SER A 130 -12.51 10.46 7.80
CA SER A 130 -12.92 9.09 7.50
C SER A 130 -12.14 8.65 6.27
N THR A 131 -11.47 7.49 6.34
CA THR A 131 -10.77 6.89 5.20
C THR A 131 -11.63 6.98 3.95
N VAL A 132 -12.95 6.82 4.10
CA VAL A 132 -13.95 6.94 3.02
C VAL A 132 -13.93 8.31 2.35
N GLN A 133 -13.81 9.42 3.07
CA GLN A 133 -13.84 10.77 2.49
C GLN A 133 -12.63 11.04 1.60
N VAL A 134 -11.43 10.77 2.11
CA VAL A 134 -10.20 10.84 1.29
C VAL A 134 -10.24 9.80 0.17
N PHE A 135 -10.91 8.67 0.40
CA PHE A 135 -11.07 7.63 -0.59
C PHE A 135 -11.95 8.05 -1.77
N THR A 136 -12.99 8.84 -1.53
CA THR A 136 -14.01 9.15 -2.55
C THR A 136 -13.92 10.55 -3.15
N ASP A 137 -13.08 11.45 -2.63
CA ASP A 137 -13.03 12.86 -3.05
C ASP A 137 -11.66 13.21 -3.66
N ALA A 138 -11.61 13.30 -4.99
CA ALA A 138 -10.38 13.61 -5.72
C ALA A 138 -9.93 15.07 -5.51
N THR A 139 -10.85 15.99 -5.28
CA THR A 139 -10.53 17.40 -5.03
C THR A 139 -9.88 17.59 -3.67
N LEU A 140 -10.40 16.90 -2.64
CA LEU A 140 -9.75 16.85 -1.33
C LEU A 140 -8.35 16.23 -1.44
N LEU A 141 -8.21 15.13 -2.17
CA LEU A 141 -6.90 14.49 -2.40
C LEU A 141 -5.92 15.48 -3.07
N ALA A 142 -6.31 16.11 -4.18
CA ALA A 142 -5.48 17.08 -4.89
C ALA A 142 -4.99 18.20 -3.96
N ASN A 143 -5.90 18.78 -3.18
CA ASN A 143 -5.55 19.82 -2.20
C ASN A 143 -4.58 19.35 -1.12
N LEU A 144 -4.70 18.10 -0.66
CA LEU A 144 -3.73 17.52 0.29
C LEU A 144 -2.37 17.31 -0.36
N VAL A 145 -2.33 16.78 -1.59
CA VAL A 145 -1.08 16.56 -2.33
C VAL A 145 -0.33 17.88 -2.52
N GLN A 146 -1.00 18.91 -3.01
CA GLN A 146 -0.41 20.23 -3.20
C GLN A 146 0.05 20.86 -1.87
N LYS A 147 -0.81 20.85 -0.85
CA LYS A 147 -0.53 21.51 0.43
C LYS A 147 0.67 20.91 1.17
N PHE A 148 0.81 19.58 1.11
CA PHE A 148 1.82 18.85 1.88
C PHE A 148 2.96 18.30 1.02
N ALA A 149 2.97 18.59 -0.28
CA ALA A 149 3.92 18.06 -1.25
C ALA A 149 4.05 16.53 -1.16
N ILE A 150 2.91 15.83 -1.18
CA ILE A 150 2.86 14.36 -1.05
C ILE A 150 3.54 13.73 -2.27
N VAL A 151 4.50 12.84 -2.04
CA VAL A 151 5.29 12.18 -3.10
C VAL A 151 4.86 10.76 -3.38
N GLN A 152 4.13 10.12 -2.45
CA GLN A 152 3.71 8.73 -2.56
C GLN A 152 2.25 8.57 -2.16
N LEU A 153 1.47 7.94 -3.05
CA LEU A 153 0.12 7.49 -2.79
C LEU A 153 0.03 5.97 -3.00
N THR A 154 -0.73 5.29 -2.15
CA THR A 154 -1.10 3.88 -2.33
C THR A 154 -2.61 3.80 -2.59
N VAL A 155 -3.03 3.02 -3.59
CA VAL A 155 -4.41 2.99 -4.08
C VAL A 155 -4.78 1.58 -4.54
N VAL A 156 -6.08 1.26 -4.53
CA VAL A 156 -6.61 0.09 -5.24
C VAL A 156 -7.15 0.52 -6.61
N PRO A 157 -7.12 -0.32 -7.66
CA PRO A 157 -7.62 0.04 -9.00
C PRO A 157 -9.01 0.70 -9.02
N GLU A 158 -9.97 0.21 -8.24
CA GLU A 158 -11.31 0.82 -8.18
C GLU A 158 -11.30 2.27 -7.66
N GLN A 159 -10.48 2.53 -6.64
CA GLN A 159 -10.31 3.87 -6.09
C GLN A 159 -9.64 4.80 -7.08
N LEU A 160 -8.56 4.33 -7.73
CA LEU A 160 -7.87 5.08 -8.77
C LEU A 160 -8.84 5.47 -9.89
N LYS A 161 -9.65 4.52 -10.37
CA LYS A 161 -10.69 4.79 -11.37
C LYS A 161 -11.65 5.87 -10.93
N SER A 162 -12.12 5.83 -9.68
CA SER A 162 -13.02 6.85 -9.15
C SER A 162 -12.39 8.24 -9.17
N TRP A 163 -11.11 8.35 -8.80
CA TRP A 163 -10.40 9.63 -8.82
C TRP A 163 -10.19 10.16 -10.22
N LEU A 164 -9.73 9.33 -11.17
CA LEU A 164 -9.50 9.77 -12.55
C LEU A 164 -10.80 10.30 -13.18
N ILE A 165 -11.94 9.62 -12.98
CA ILE A 165 -13.25 10.09 -13.46
C ILE A 165 -13.61 11.48 -12.89
N GLN A 166 -13.35 11.70 -11.60
CA GLN A 166 -13.64 12.98 -10.95
C GLN A 166 -12.72 14.09 -11.45
N LEU A 167 -11.43 13.79 -11.65
CA LEU A 167 -10.45 14.75 -12.15
C LEU A 167 -10.78 15.15 -13.60
N GLU A 168 -11.13 14.20 -14.46
CA GLU A 168 -11.57 14.48 -15.84
C GLU A 168 -12.87 15.28 -15.90
N ALA A 169 -13.79 15.05 -14.98
CA ALA A 169 -15.06 15.77 -14.91
C ALA A 169 -14.95 17.15 -14.23
N SER A 170 -13.80 17.48 -13.63
CA SER A 170 -13.61 18.73 -12.90
C SER A 170 -13.71 19.96 -13.82
N THR A 171 -14.41 21.00 -13.37
CA THR A 171 -14.39 22.31 -14.03
C THR A 171 -13.16 23.14 -13.70
N ASP A 172 -12.48 22.80 -12.60
CA ASP A 172 -11.21 23.39 -12.20
C ASP A 172 -10.08 22.72 -12.98
N ARG A 173 -9.49 23.48 -13.90
CA ARG A 173 -8.45 22.98 -14.82
C ARG A 173 -7.09 22.85 -14.14
N ASP A 174 -6.87 23.57 -13.06
CA ASP A 174 -5.59 23.60 -12.34
C ASP A 174 -5.52 22.48 -11.30
N LEU A 175 -6.64 21.75 -11.09
CA LEU A 175 -6.72 20.66 -10.11
C LEU A 175 -5.74 19.52 -10.37
N ILE A 176 -5.39 19.28 -11.64
CA ILE A 176 -4.39 18.26 -12.00
C ILE A 176 -2.99 18.72 -11.61
N ASP A 177 -2.67 20.01 -11.73
CA ASP A 177 -1.37 20.60 -11.36
C ASP A 177 -1.05 20.45 -9.86
N HIS A 178 -2.09 20.27 -9.03
CA HIS A 178 -1.95 19.97 -7.61
C HIS A 178 -1.21 18.65 -7.33
N PHE A 179 -1.12 17.75 -8.33
CA PHE A 179 -0.38 16.50 -8.23
C PHE A 179 1.10 16.61 -8.67
N SER A 180 1.62 17.81 -8.93
CA SER A 180 3.01 18.02 -9.39
C SER A 180 4.11 17.48 -8.45
N SER A 181 3.83 17.30 -7.16
CA SER A 181 4.75 16.66 -6.22
C SER A 181 4.69 15.13 -6.21
N LEU A 182 3.69 14.52 -6.84
CA LEU A 182 3.49 13.08 -6.81
C LEU A 182 4.53 12.39 -7.68
N GLU A 183 5.40 11.60 -7.04
CA GLU A 183 6.47 10.87 -7.72
C GLU A 183 6.09 9.40 -7.94
N VAL A 184 5.39 8.78 -6.98
CA VAL A 184 5.06 7.35 -7.00
C VAL A 184 3.59 7.10 -6.69
N LEU A 185 2.94 6.34 -7.58
CA LEU A 185 1.62 5.77 -7.37
C LEU A 185 1.73 4.25 -7.21
N VAL A 186 1.56 3.77 -5.99
CA VAL A 186 1.50 2.34 -5.67
C VAL A 186 0.07 1.84 -5.86
N VAL A 187 -0.10 0.80 -6.66
CA VAL A 187 -1.37 0.12 -6.88
C VAL A 187 -1.27 -1.31 -6.37
N SER A 188 -2.20 -1.74 -5.51
CA SER A 188 -2.26 -3.10 -4.98
C SER A 188 -3.71 -3.57 -4.75
N GLY A 189 -3.89 -4.85 -4.45
CA GLY A 189 -5.14 -5.43 -3.97
C GLY A 189 -6.18 -5.81 -5.01
N GLN A 190 -6.05 -5.38 -6.28
CA GLN A 190 -6.89 -5.85 -7.39
C GLN A 190 -6.06 -5.91 -8.69
N LEU A 191 -6.57 -6.62 -9.69
CA LEU A 191 -5.99 -6.61 -11.03
C LEU A 191 -6.00 -5.19 -11.59
N LEU A 192 -4.86 -4.74 -12.14
CA LEU A 192 -4.69 -3.39 -12.68
C LEU A 192 -4.87 -3.38 -14.20
N PRO A 193 -5.98 -2.83 -14.72
CA PRO A 193 -6.20 -2.77 -16.17
C PRO A 193 -5.19 -1.84 -16.86
N VAL A 194 -4.69 -2.24 -18.03
CA VAL A 194 -3.78 -1.42 -18.86
C VAL A 194 -4.40 -0.06 -19.17
N ARG A 195 -5.72 -0.03 -19.44
CA ARG A 195 -6.46 1.23 -19.69
C ARG A 195 -6.39 2.17 -18.49
N LEU A 196 -6.60 1.65 -17.28
CA LEU A 196 -6.57 2.47 -16.06
C LEU A 196 -5.17 3.04 -15.80
N ALA A 197 -4.12 2.22 -15.99
CA ALA A 197 -2.75 2.69 -15.89
C ALA A 197 -2.40 3.74 -16.96
N THR A 198 -2.91 3.55 -18.19
CA THR A 198 -2.76 4.52 -19.29
C THR A 198 -3.36 5.88 -18.91
N ASP A 199 -4.57 5.88 -18.36
CA ASP A 199 -5.26 7.12 -17.97
C ASP A 199 -4.55 7.79 -16.77
N ALA A 200 -4.02 7.00 -15.83
CA ALA A 200 -3.19 7.53 -14.74
C ALA A 200 -1.92 8.24 -15.24
N PHE A 201 -1.22 7.67 -16.25
CA PHE A 201 -0.06 8.33 -16.86
C PHE A 201 -0.43 9.58 -17.66
N ARG A 202 -1.58 9.59 -18.33
CA ARG A 202 -2.07 10.81 -19.02
C ARG A 202 -2.34 11.92 -18.04
N ILE A 203 -3.01 11.64 -16.92
CA ILE A 203 -3.40 12.68 -15.97
C ILE A 203 -2.22 13.11 -15.10
N PHE A 204 -1.57 12.17 -14.40
CA PHE A 204 -0.53 12.51 -13.43
C PHE A 204 0.85 12.67 -14.08
N GLY A 205 1.12 12.00 -15.20
CA GLY A 205 2.39 12.13 -15.92
C GLY A 205 2.52 13.43 -16.71
N GLU A 206 1.43 14.15 -16.95
CA GLU A 206 1.46 15.48 -17.58
C GLU A 206 2.07 16.56 -16.68
N VAL A 207 1.92 16.42 -15.35
CA VAL A 207 2.31 17.44 -14.36
C VAL A 207 3.63 17.15 -13.66
N GLY A 208 4.20 15.96 -13.86
CA GLY A 208 5.44 15.54 -13.20
C GLY A 208 5.92 14.18 -13.64
N ARG A 209 7.09 13.77 -13.12
CA ARG A 209 7.59 12.41 -13.33
C ARG A 209 6.78 11.45 -12.45
N LEU A 210 5.99 10.59 -13.06
CA LEU A 210 5.25 9.54 -12.38
C LEU A 210 5.94 8.18 -12.55
N ARG A 211 6.08 7.46 -11.44
CA ARG A 211 6.33 6.03 -11.41
C ARG A 211 5.09 5.30 -10.91
N LEU A 212 4.60 4.35 -11.70
CA LEU A 212 3.51 3.46 -11.31
C LEU A 212 4.11 2.14 -10.81
N VAL A 213 3.75 1.73 -9.60
CA VAL A 213 4.21 0.47 -9.00
C VAL A 213 3.01 -0.44 -8.81
N ASN A 214 2.97 -1.57 -9.52
CA ASN A 214 1.93 -2.57 -9.37
C ASN A 214 2.44 -3.68 -8.44
N LEU A 215 1.83 -3.78 -7.25
CA LEU A 215 2.17 -4.76 -6.24
C LEU A 215 1.11 -5.86 -6.17
N TYR A 216 1.54 -7.06 -5.81
CA TYR A 216 0.64 -8.19 -5.59
C TYR A 216 1.04 -8.97 -4.37
N GLY A 217 0.04 -9.35 -3.59
CA GLY A 217 0.13 -10.32 -2.53
C GLY A 217 -1.20 -10.44 -1.80
N SER A 218 -1.12 -10.80 -0.52
CA SER A 218 -2.27 -11.01 0.34
C SER A 218 -1.93 -10.75 1.80
N THR A 219 -2.94 -10.75 2.65
CA THR A 219 -2.73 -10.64 4.11
C THR A 219 -1.80 -11.75 4.60
N GLU A 220 -1.98 -13.00 4.16
CA GLU A 220 -1.22 -14.19 4.57
C GLU A 220 0.29 -14.11 4.28
N VAL A 221 0.67 -13.29 3.31
CA VAL A 221 2.07 -13.09 2.89
C VAL A 221 2.64 -11.75 3.35
N ALA A 222 2.02 -11.15 4.39
CA ALA A 222 2.41 -9.87 4.98
C ALA A 222 2.34 -8.67 4.00
N GLY A 223 1.33 -8.65 3.14
CA GLY A 223 1.14 -7.62 2.13
C GLY A 223 1.59 -8.10 0.77
N ASP A 224 2.53 -7.40 0.15
CA ASP A 224 2.95 -7.69 -1.22
C ASP A 224 4.20 -8.58 -1.30
N VAL A 225 4.22 -9.47 -2.29
CA VAL A 225 5.32 -10.40 -2.55
C VAL A 225 5.92 -10.28 -3.95
N THR A 226 5.25 -9.60 -4.87
CA THR A 226 5.81 -9.24 -6.17
C THR A 226 5.66 -7.76 -6.47
N VAL A 227 6.51 -7.28 -7.37
CA VAL A 227 6.53 -5.90 -7.83
C VAL A 227 6.75 -5.82 -9.34
N ALA A 228 5.90 -5.06 -10.02
CA ALA A 228 6.15 -4.52 -11.35
C ALA A 228 6.25 -2.99 -11.28
N VAL A 229 7.13 -2.42 -12.09
CA VAL A 229 7.39 -0.97 -12.12
C VAL A 229 7.24 -0.48 -13.55
N PHE A 230 6.57 0.66 -13.70
CA PHE A 230 6.42 1.37 -14.97
C PHE A 230 6.80 2.83 -14.73
N ASP A 231 7.79 3.33 -15.46
CA ASP A 231 8.29 4.70 -15.39
C ASP A 231 7.74 5.58 -16.52
N SER A 232 6.99 5.01 -17.47
CA SER A 232 6.40 5.75 -18.58
C SER A 232 5.14 5.11 -19.15
N LEU A 233 4.37 5.90 -19.90
CA LEU A 233 3.25 5.42 -20.70
C LEU A 233 3.69 4.40 -21.76
N GLU A 234 4.89 4.57 -22.34
CA GLU A 234 5.42 3.65 -23.34
C GLU A 234 5.60 2.23 -22.76
N GLU A 235 6.13 2.11 -21.55
CA GLU A 235 6.28 0.82 -20.86
C GLU A 235 4.92 0.14 -20.57
N VAL A 236 3.91 0.93 -20.17
CA VAL A 236 2.54 0.43 -19.98
C VAL A 236 1.96 -0.10 -21.29
N LEU A 237 2.13 0.62 -22.40
CA LEU A 237 1.64 0.20 -23.71
C LEU A 237 2.41 -1.01 -24.25
N ALA A 238 3.73 -1.08 -24.06
CA ALA A 238 4.56 -2.20 -24.46
C ALA A 238 4.19 -3.49 -23.72
N SER A 239 3.76 -3.40 -22.45
CA SER A 239 3.30 -4.58 -21.68
C SER A 239 2.09 -5.28 -22.30
N ARG A 240 1.26 -4.56 -23.05
CA ARG A 240 0.13 -5.11 -23.81
C ARG A 240 0.59 -5.92 -25.03
N GLU A 241 1.74 -5.55 -25.61
CA GLU A 241 2.27 -6.14 -26.83
C GLU A 241 3.21 -7.32 -26.55
N ALA A 242 3.93 -7.28 -25.42
CA ALA A 242 5.06 -8.18 -25.13
C ALA A 242 4.66 -9.58 -24.62
N GLU A 243 3.46 -9.75 -24.06
CA GLU A 243 2.98 -11.05 -23.62
C GLU A 243 1.52 -11.23 -24.07
N SER A 244 1.09 -12.48 -24.25
CA SER A 244 -0.30 -12.88 -24.40
C SER A 244 -1.06 -12.56 -23.11
N SER A 245 -1.15 -11.28 -22.76
CA SER A 245 -1.74 -10.76 -21.53
C SER A 245 -3.09 -11.41 -21.37
N ALA A 246 -3.29 -12.08 -20.23
CA ALA A 246 -4.49 -12.85 -19.97
C ALA A 246 -5.71 -11.93 -20.12
N GLU A 247 -6.43 -12.11 -21.22
CA GLU A 247 -7.72 -11.46 -21.42
C GLU A 247 -8.68 -12.11 -20.43
N ALA A 248 -9.03 -11.38 -19.38
CA ALA A 248 -10.12 -11.75 -18.48
C ALA A 248 -11.23 -10.72 -18.67
N ASP A 249 -12.44 -11.21 -18.93
CA ASP A 249 -13.63 -10.38 -19.15
C ASP A 249 -13.46 -9.28 -20.23
N GLY A 250 -12.66 -9.54 -21.27
CA GLY A 250 -12.42 -8.60 -22.38
C GLY A 250 -11.45 -7.46 -22.05
N ALA A 251 -10.72 -7.54 -20.93
CA ALA A 251 -9.75 -6.54 -20.50
C ALA A 251 -8.33 -7.10 -20.42
N PHE A 252 -7.35 -6.25 -20.71
CA PHE A 252 -5.93 -6.52 -20.53
C PHE A 252 -5.44 -5.94 -19.20
N PHE A 253 -4.64 -6.71 -18.47
CA PHE A 253 -4.12 -6.35 -17.16
C PHE A 253 -2.60 -6.28 -17.17
N LEU A 254 -2.05 -5.38 -16.36
CA LEU A 254 -0.61 -5.27 -16.15
C LEU A 254 -0.07 -6.49 -15.37
N PRO A 255 1.16 -6.94 -15.66
CA PRO A 255 1.80 -7.97 -14.86
C PRO A 255 2.02 -7.50 -13.43
N VAL A 256 2.12 -8.45 -12.52
CA VAL A 256 2.46 -8.20 -11.11
C VAL A 256 3.97 -8.28 -10.84
N GLY A 257 4.75 -8.58 -11.89
CA GLY A 257 6.20 -8.49 -11.92
C GLY A 257 6.93 -9.62 -11.21
N LEU A 258 8.04 -9.28 -10.54
CA LEU A 258 8.98 -10.24 -9.99
C LEU A 258 8.89 -10.30 -8.46
N PRO A 259 9.29 -11.42 -7.82
CA PRO A 259 9.33 -11.53 -6.37
C PRO A 259 10.21 -10.45 -5.72
N ILE A 260 9.77 -9.94 -4.57
CA ILE A 260 10.59 -9.10 -3.70
C ILE A 260 11.70 -9.93 -3.02
N GLN A 261 12.65 -9.28 -2.35
CA GLN A 261 13.76 -10.03 -1.74
C GLN A 261 13.28 -11.05 -0.71
N ASN A 262 13.99 -12.18 -0.68
CA ASN A 262 13.73 -13.34 0.18
C ASN A 262 12.35 -13.98 -0.04
N CYS A 263 11.66 -13.67 -1.13
CA CYS A 263 10.39 -14.29 -1.52
C CYS A 263 10.54 -15.05 -2.83
N GLU A 264 9.76 -16.11 -2.98
CA GLU A 264 9.70 -16.91 -4.19
C GLU A 264 8.25 -17.10 -4.60
N VAL A 265 8.00 -17.09 -5.92
CA VAL A 265 6.67 -17.31 -6.50
C VAL A 265 6.74 -18.41 -7.54
N TYR A 266 5.79 -19.32 -7.46
CA TYR A 266 5.67 -20.49 -8.30
C TYR A 266 4.29 -20.52 -8.96
N VAL A 267 4.22 -20.98 -10.20
CA VAL A 267 2.97 -21.33 -10.87
C VAL A 267 2.92 -22.85 -10.97
N LEU A 268 1.97 -23.47 -10.24
CA LEU A 268 1.90 -24.91 -10.06
C LEU A 268 0.59 -25.48 -10.63
N THR A 269 0.59 -26.77 -10.95
CA THR A 269 -0.63 -27.54 -11.22
C THR A 269 -0.69 -28.77 -10.33
N ARG A 270 -1.91 -29.22 -10.03
CA ARG A 270 -2.16 -30.54 -9.44
C ARG A 270 -2.49 -31.51 -10.54
N ARG A 271 -1.75 -32.60 -10.63
CA ARG A 271 -1.98 -33.62 -11.64
C ARG A 271 -2.71 -34.80 -11.00
N SER A 272 -4.00 -34.94 -11.27
CA SER A 272 -4.72 -36.20 -11.01
C SER A 272 -4.51 -37.11 -12.22
N ASP A 273 -3.40 -37.86 -12.26
CA ASP A 273 -3.29 -38.92 -13.27
C ASP A 273 -4.29 -40.02 -12.90
N GLU A 274 -5.21 -40.34 -13.83
CA GLU A 274 -6.20 -41.40 -13.66
C GLU A 274 -5.50 -42.72 -13.28
N GLY A 275 -5.55 -43.06 -11.98
CA GLY A 275 -5.03 -44.32 -11.45
C GLY A 275 -3.86 -44.21 -10.46
N ASN A 276 -3.31 -43.02 -10.19
CA ASN A 276 -2.33 -42.80 -9.12
C ASN A 276 -2.77 -41.65 -8.20
N GLU A 277 -3.06 -41.96 -6.94
CA GLU A 277 -3.39 -40.99 -5.87
C GLU A 277 -2.16 -40.18 -5.41
N SER A 278 -1.24 -39.82 -6.30
CA SER A 278 -0.11 -38.96 -5.94
C SER A 278 -0.49 -37.50 -6.16
N ASP A 279 -0.83 -36.81 -5.07
CA ASP A 279 -1.17 -35.38 -4.98
C ASP A 279 0.09 -34.49 -5.15
N GLU A 280 0.93 -34.76 -6.15
CA GLU A 280 2.19 -34.05 -6.37
C GLU A 280 1.97 -32.72 -7.10
N LEU A 281 2.49 -31.65 -6.49
CA LEU A 281 2.56 -30.32 -7.11
C LEU A 281 3.71 -30.27 -8.10
N ARG A 282 3.43 -29.82 -9.33
CA ARG A 282 4.43 -29.63 -10.37
C ARG A 282 4.51 -28.17 -10.81
N VAL A 283 5.72 -27.65 -10.89
CA VAL A 283 5.99 -26.32 -11.47
C VAL A 283 5.72 -26.33 -12.96
N LEU A 284 4.91 -25.38 -13.42
CA LEU A 284 4.58 -25.20 -14.82
C LEU A 284 5.66 -24.41 -15.57
N PRO A 285 5.94 -24.73 -16.86
CA PRO A 285 6.78 -23.93 -17.73
C PRO A 285 6.26 -22.49 -17.93
N ARG A 286 7.16 -21.59 -18.36
CA ARG A 286 6.80 -20.21 -18.71
C ARG A 286 5.71 -20.18 -19.79
N GLY A 287 4.66 -19.39 -19.56
CA GLY A 287 3.55 -19.20 -20.49
C GLY A 287 2.36 -20.12 -20.21
N GLU A 288 2.47 -21.08 -19.29
CA GLU A 288 1.36 -21.92 -18.87
C GLU A 288 0.61 -21.33 -17.66
N THR A 289 -0.71 -21.54 -17.62
CA THR A 289 -1.59 -21.06 -16.55
C THR A 289 -1.73 -22.11 -15.45
N GLY A 290 -1.58 -21.70 -14.20
CA GLY A 290 -1.78 -22.56 -13.04
C GLY A 290 -2.05 -21.76 -11.76
N GLU A 291 -2.02 -22.45 -10.62
CA GLU A 291 -2.21 -21.86 -9.30
C GLU A 291 -0.92 -21.18 -8.81
N VAL A 292 -1.05 -19.99 -8.22
CA VAL A 292 0.08 -19.24 -7.67
C VAL A 292 0.38 -19.72 -6.26
N TYR A 293 1.63 -20.12 -6.01
CA TYR A 293 2.16 -20.47 -4.69
C TYR A 293 3.32 -19.54 -4.33
N VAL A 294 3.42 -19.21 -3.05
CA VAL A 294 4.44 -18.31 -2.51
C VAL A 294 5.27 -19.04 -1.46
N SER A 295 6.56 -18.78 -1.44
CA SER A 295 7.51 -19.30 -0.45
C SER A 295 8.47 -18.21 0.04
N GLY A 296 9.28 -18.53 1.05
CA GLY A 296 10.31 -17.65 1.59
C GLY A 296 9.82 -16.81 2.77
N ALA A 297 10.47 -15.68 2.99
CA ALA A 297 10.33 -14.84 4.18
C ALA A 297 8.93 -14.19 4.32
N ALA A 298 8.13 -14.16 3.26
CA ALA A 298 6.76 -13.67 3.31
C ALA A 298 5.78 -14.66 3.98
N VAL A 299 6.11 -15.95 4.06
CA VAL A 299 5.21 -16.99 4.60
C VAL A 299 5.60 -17.31 6.04
N CYS A 300 4.60 -17.47 6.91
CA CYS A 300 4.85 -17.84 8.30
C CYS A 300 5.38 -19.28 8.40
N ALA A 301 6.49 -19.48 9.11
CA ALA A 301 7.15 -20.79 9.23
C ALA A 301 6.31 -21.86 9.94
N ASP A 302 5.30 -21.47 10.74
CA ASP A 302 4.40 -22.42 11.39
C ASP A 302 3.17 -22.79 10.54
N GLY A 303 2.96 -22.13 9.40
CA GLY A 303 1.86 -22.37 8.46
C GLY A 303 0.46 -22.16 9.05
N LYS A 304 0.31 -21.57 10.24
CA LYS A 304 -0.98 -21.48 10.93
C LYS A 304 -1.72 -20.19 10.54
N ILE A 305 -2.80 -20.36 9.79
CA ILE A 305 -3.90 -19.39 9.78
C ILE A 305 -4.75 -19.67 11.02
N TYR A 306 -4.85 -18.69 11.92
CA TYR A 306 -5.63 -18.80 13.15
C TYR A 306 -7.13 -18.65 12.83
N ALA A 307 -7.70 -19.72 12.26
CA ALA A 307 -9.12 -19.84 11.95
C ALA A 307 -9.92 -20.50 13.10
N ALA A 308 -9.33 -20.62 14.31
CA ALA A 308 -10.06 -21.17 15.44
C ALA A 308 -11.25 -20.25 15.76
N PRO A 309 -12.48 -20.78 15.85
CA PRO A 309 -13.62 -19.97 16.26
C PRO A 309 -13.30 -19.35 17.63
N LEU A 310 -13.44 -18.03 17.72
CA LEU A 310 -13.49 -17.34 19.01
C LEU A 310 -14.62 -18.00 19.81
N LYS A 311 -14.26 -18.70 20.90
CA LYS A 311 -15.23 -19.29 21.83
C LYS A 311 -15.88 -18.22 22.69
#